data_AF-A0A9W6JSY8-F1
#
_entry.id   AF-A0A9W6JSY8-F1
#
_cell.length_a   1.000
_cell.length_b   1.000
_cell.length_c   1.000
_cell.angle_alpha   90.00
_cell.angle_beta   90.00
_cell.angle_gamma   90.00
#
_symmetry.space_group_name_H-M   'P 1'
#
loop_
_entity.id
_entity.type
_entity.pdbx_description
1 polymer ?
#
loop_
_entity_poly.entity_id
_entity_poly.type
_entity_poly.pdbx_seq_one_letter_code
_entity_poly.pdbx_strand_id
1 'polypeptide(L)'
;MVFRTRDLFVRQRTQLINALRGHLAEHGVVAPQGVLNVKALADIIEDTASGLDLLVVETAQLYLEQIELFVAEDHHAREGTSE
;
A
#
# COMPACT_ATOMS: atom_id res chain seq x y z
N MET A 1 -16.86 -14.02 13.60
CA MET A 1 -15.69 -14.20 12.71
C MET A 1 -15.14 -12.89 12.13
N VAL A 2 -15.91 -11.80 12.08
CA VAL A 2 -15.52 -10.47 11.53
C VAL A 2 -14.18 -9.91 12.05
N PHE A 3 -13.89 -10.07 13.35
CA PHE A 3 -12.63 -9.60 13.94
C PHE A 3 -11.38 -10.27 13.34
N ARG A 4 -11.47 -11.54 12.92
CA ARG A 4 -10.35 -12.27 12.31
C ARG A 4 -10.13 -11.85 10.86
N THR A 5 -11.20 -11.56 10.12
CA THR A 5 -11.13 -11.07 8.75
C THR A 5 -10.53 -9.66 8.69
N ARG A 6 -10.94 -8.77 9.61
CA ARG A 6 -10.33 -7.43 9.74
C ARG A 6 -8.83 -7.48 10.08
N ASP A 7 -8.45 -8.32 11.05
CA ASP A 7 -7.02 -8.50 11.39
C ASP A 7 -6.21 -9.00 10.18
N LEU A 8 -6.79 -9.88 9.35
CA LEU A 8 -6.17 -10.33 8.12
C LEU A 8 -5.94 -9.17 7.13
N PHE A 9 -6.95 -8.35 6.85
CA PHE A 9 -6.83 -7.22 5.92
C PHE A 9 -5.83 -6.17 6.40
N VAL A 10 -5.84 -5.84 7.70
CA VAL A 10 -4.85 -4.92 8.28
C VAL A 10 -3.42 -5.46 8.14
N ARG A 11 -3.21 -6.76 8.38
CA ARG A 11 -1.90 -7.40 8.21
C ARG A 11 -1.46 -7.43 6.75
N GLN A 12 -2.34 -7.81 5.84
CA GLN A 12 -2.03 -7.85 4.39
C GLN A 12 -1.69 -6.45 3.87
N ARG A 13 -2.47 -5.43 4.24
CA ARG A 13 -2.14 -4.04 3.92
C ARG A 13 -0.76 -3.63 4.44
N THR A 14 -0.45 -3.97 5.69
CA THR A 14 0.85 -3.65 6.30
C THR A 14 2.01 -4.36 5.59
N GLN A 15 1.83 -5.62 5.18
CA GLN A 15 2.82 -6.38 4.41
C GLN A 15 3.08 -5.74 3.04
N LEU A 16 2.02 -5.33 2.33
CA LEU A 16 2.15 -4.65 1.04
C LEU A 16 2.84 -3.30 1.15
N ILE A 17 2.54 -2.51 2.18
CA ILE A 17 3.23 -1.23 2.42
C ILE A 17 4.72 -1.44 2.65
N ASN A 18 5.09 -2.50 3.37
CA ASN A 18 6.50 -2.84 3.58
C ASN A 18 7.16 -3.38 2.31
N ALA A 19 6.46 -4.18 1.50
CA ALA A 19 6.96 -4.65 0.21
C ALA A 19 7.20 -3.50 -0.76
N LEU A 20 6.24 -2.57 -0.90
CA LEU A 20 6.37 -1.36 -1.68
C LEU A 20 7.59 -0.54 -1.25
N ARG A 21 7.75 -0.33 0.07
CA ARG A 21 8.88 0.42 0.62
C ARG A 21 10.23 -0.27 0.38
N GLY A 22 10.27 -1.60 0.48
CA GLY A 22 11.47 -2.39 0.17
C GLY A 22 11.84 -2.25 -1.30
N HIS A 23 10.87 -2.46 -2.19
CA HIS A 23 11.02 -2.32 -3.64
C HIS A 23 11.56 -0.94 -4.03
N LEU A 24 10.95 0.13 -3.53
CA LEU A 24 11.41 1.49 -3.82
C LEU A 24 12.80 1.80 -3.22
N ALA A 25 13.13 1.22 -2.06
CA ALA A 25 14.45 1.41 -1.45
C ALA A 25 15.59 0.77 -2.26
N GLU A 26 15.33 -0.33 -2.96
CA GLU A 26 16.29 -0.94 -3.90
C GLU A 26 16.64 0.00 -5.07
N HIS A 27 15.76 0.96 -5.35
CA HIS A 27 15.93 1.98 -6.39
C HIS A 27 16.24 3.38 -5.84
N GLY A 28 16.65 3.47 -4.57
CA GLY A 28 17.14 4.72 -3.96
C GLY A 28 16.06 5.60 -3.32
N VAL A 29 14.80 5.20 -3.35
CA VAL A 29 13.70 5.91 -2.69
C VAL A 29 13.45 5.35 -1.30
N VAL A 30 13.92 6.06 -0.27
CA VAL A 30 13.79 5.65 1.13
C VAL A 30 12.75 6.52 1.85
N ALA A 31 11.64 5.90 2.27
CA ALA A 31 10.59 6.56 3.04
C ALA A 31 10.49 6.02 4.47
N PRO A 32 10.03 6.82 5.46
CA PRO A 32 9.80 6.35 6.83
C PRO A 32 8.70 5.27 6.92
N GLN A 33 8.69 4.49 8.02
CA GLN A 33 7.66 3.48 8.24
C GLN A 33 6.29 4.09 8.54
N GLY A 34 5.22 3.41 8.14
CA GLY A 34 3.85 3.71 8.53
C GLY A 34 2.90 3.99 7.37
N VAL A 35 1.61 3.77 7.63
CA VAL A 35 0.52 3.93 6.65
C VAL A 35 0.37 5.37 6.14
N LEU A 36 0.73 6.36 6.95
CA LEU A 36 0.62 7.78 6.61
C LEU A 36 1.57 8.19 5.47
N ASN A 37 2.64 7.42 5.24
CA ASN A 37 3.63 7.71 4.22
C ASN A 37 3.30 7.09 2.85
N VAL A 38 2.24 6.28 2.76
CA VAL A 38 1.85 5.63 1.48
C VAL A 38 1.50 6.67 0.43
N LYS A 39 0.81 7.76 0.83
CA LYS A 39 0.52 8.87 -0.08
C LYS A 39 1.79 9.53 -0.62
N ALA A 40 2.76 9.80 0.24
CA ALA A 40 4.04 10.38 -0.19
C ALA A 40 4.81 9.44 -1.14
N LEU A 41 4.69 8.13 -0.97
CA LEU A 41 5.24 7.16 -1.92
C LEU A 41 4.51 7.19 -3.26
N ALA A 42 3.18 7.28 -3.25
CA ALA A 42 2.38 7.43 -4.46
C ALA A 42 2.77 8.69 -5.24
N ASP A 43 2.91 9.83 -4.55
CA ASP A 43 3.33 11.09 -5.15
C ASP A 43 4.72 10.96 -5.83
N ILE A 44 5.66 10.19 -5.24
CA ILE A 44 6.98 9.93 -5.84
C ILE A 44 6.87 9.02 -7.07
N ILE A 45 6.01 8.00 -7.04
CA ILE A 45 5.81 7.05 -8.15
C ILE A 45 5.18 7.76 -9.35
N GLU A 46 4.26 8.69 -9.11
CA GLU A 46 3.61 9.50 -10.16
C GLU A 46 4.53 10.59 -10.73
N ASP A 47 5.55 11.01 -9.98
CA ASP A 47 6.52 12.00 -10.45
C ASP A 47 7.43 11.43 -11.54
N THR A 48 7.25 11.92 -12.77
CA THR A 48 8.10 11.56 -13.92
C THR A 48 9.56 12.02 -13.75
N ALA A 49 9.83 12.97 -12.83
CA ALA A 49 11.17 13.41 -12.48
C ALA A 49 11.85 12.55 -11.39
N SER A 50 11.16 11.53 -10.86
CA SER A 50 11.71 10.64 -9.81
C SER A 50 12.93 9.83 -10.26
N GLY A 51 13.16 9.71 -11.57
CA GLY A 51 14.28 8.93 -12.13
C GLY A 51 14.11 7.42 -12.00
N LEU A 52 12.92 6.95 -11.62
CA LEU A 52 12.58 5.53 -11.54
C LEU A 52 12.39 4.95 -12.95
N ASP A 53 12.82 3.70 -13.13
CA ASP A 53 12.56 2.94 -14.35
C ASP A 53 11.06 2.61 -14.44
N LEU A 54 10.54 2.53 -15.67
CA LEU A 54 9.13 2.25 -15.94
C LEU A 54 8.66 0.96 -15.26
N LEU A 55 9.46 -0.11 -15.32
CA LEU A 55 9.09 -1.38 -14.68
C LEU A 55 8.98 -1.25 -13.15
N VAL A 56 9.80 -0.39 -12.55
CA VAL A 56 9.78 -0.10 -11.10
C VAL A 56 8.48 0.62 -10.75
N VAL A 57 8.11 1.62 -11.55
CA VAL A 57 6.85 2.37 -11.42
C VAL A 57 5.64 1.45 -11.59
N GLU A 58 5.60 0.63 -12.64
CA GLU A 58 4.50 -0.31 -12.88
C GLU A 58 4.32 -1.29 -11.71
N THR A 59 5.43 -1.87 -11.23
CA THR A 59 5.39 -2.77 -10.07
C THR A 59 4.94 -2.03 -8.80
N ALA A 60 5.39 -0.79 -8.59
CA ALA A 60 5.00 0.03 -7.45
C ALA A 60 3.50 0.39 -7.48
N GLN A 61 2.96 0.67 -8.67
CA GLN A 61 1.53 0.92 -8.88
C GLN A 61 0.68 -0.31 -8.53
N LEU A 62 1.13 -1.52 -8.89
CA LEU A 62 0.44 -2.75 -8.51
C LEU A 62 0.34 -2.92 -6.98
N TYR A 63 1.39 -2.54 -6.23
CA TYR A 63 1.31 -2.55 -4.77
C TYR A 63 0.29 -1.53 -4.24
N LEU A 64 0.26 -0.32 -4.81
CA LEU A 64 -0.69 0.73 -4.40
C LEU A 64 -2.14 0.30 -4.64
N GLU A 65 -2.43 -0.28 -5.82
CA GLU A 65 -3.77 -0.81 -6.14
C GLU A 65 -4.21 -1.87 -5.12
N GLN A 66 -3.33 -2.80 -4.78
CA GLN A 66 -3.64 -3.84 -3.79
C GLN A 66 -3.81 -3.27 -2.37
N ILE A 67 -3.03 -2.25 -2.00
CA ILE A 67 -3.18 -1.55 -0.72
C ILE A 67 -4.56 -0.91 -0.63
N GLU A 68 -5.00 -0.19 -1.66
CA GLU A 68 -6.31 0.46 -1.72
C GLU A 68 -7.45 -0.57 -1.67
N LEU A 69 -7.31 -1.71 -2.35
CA LEU A 69 -8.26 -2.80 -2.25
C LEU A 69 -8.44 -3.27 -0.80
N PHE A 70 -7.35 -3.53 -0.07
CA PHE A 70 -7.45 -3.95 1.33
C PHE A 70 -7.96 -2.86 2.28
N VAL A 71 -7.76 -1.58 1.94
CA VAL A 71 -8.39 -0.46 2.67
C VAL A 71 -9.90 -0.49 2.49
N ALA A 72 -10.38 -0.67 1.25
CA ALA A 72 -11.80 -0.76 0.94
C ALA A 72 -12.45 -1.99 1.60
N GLU A 73 -11.80 -3.15 1.56
CA GLU A 73 -12.29 -4.38 2.20
C GLU A 73 -12.33 -4.29 3.73
N ASP A 74 -11.32 -3.68 4.37
CA ASP A 74 -11.40 -3.40 5.81
C ASP A 74 -12.58 -2.48 6.13
N HIS A 75 -12.81 -1.43 5.33
CA HIS A 75 -13.91 -0.48 5.49
C HIS A 75 -15.27 -1.17 5.38
N HIS A 76 -15.47 -1.97 4.33
CA HIS A 76 -16.69 -2.74 4.12
C HIS A 76 -16.96 -3.72 5.27
N ALA A 77 -15.92 -4.39 5.76
CA ALA A 77 -16.01 -5.25 6.93
C ALA A 77 -16.36 -4.48 8.23
N ARG A 78 -16.20 -3.15 8.29
CA ARG A 78 -16.66 -2.31 9.41
C ARG A 78 -18.15 -2.03 9.37
N GLU A 79 -18.70 -1.85 8.18
CA GLU A 79 -20.08 -1.40 7.98
C GLU A 79 -21.06 -2.57 8.05
N GLY A 80 -20.66 -3.76 7.57
CA GLY A 80 -21.48 -4.98 7.56
C GLY A 80 -21.74 -5.64 8.92
N THR A 81 -21.51 -4.97 10.05
CA THR A 81 -21.82 -5.49 11.41
C THR A 81 -23.15 -4.93 11.98
N SER A 82 -23.94 -4.20 11.18
CA SER A 82 -25.14 -3.50 11.66
C SER A 82 -26.48 -4.18 11.31
N GLU A 83 -26.51 -5.45 10.90
CA GLU A 83 -27.75 -6.23 10.71
C GLU A 83 -27.86 -7.40 11.68
#